data_AF-A0A0Q4FAZ7-F1
#
_entry.id   AF-A0A0Q4FAZ7-F1
#
_cell.length_a   1.000
_cell.length_b   1.000
_cell.length_c   1.000
_cell.angle_alpha   90.00
_cell.angle_beta   90.00
_cell.angle_gamma   90.00
#
_symmetry.space_group_name_H-M   'P 1'
#
loop_
_entity.id
_entity.type
_entity.pdbx_description
1 polymer ?
#
loop_
_entity_poly.entity_id
_entity_poly.type
_entity_poly.pdbx_seq_one_letter_code
_entity_poly.pdbx_strand_id
1 'polypeptide(L)'
;MSSALTTHPSPPRRAVIDLDVVRRNARILIALGEPHRVVVDLRGDAYGHGATAIAAALDGEAIDAFLVSHEAAAAAIHDAGVSIPAIRSAEQGAGDVALIGPELFGLDTISVPDPRRLGLSPAMTLSARVLSTKKVGAGEGVSYGYVYRTAAPTTLAMVCLGYSDGIDRHACLGGRAWFAGSTHPIAGRVAMDVFMLDVGDTPVSPGDEVVLFGDEAKGYPSPLSWAGNLGKTAAEVTASLGDRIVRSYS
;
A
#
# COMPACT_ATOMS: atom_id res chain seq x y z
N MET A 1 30.28 2.09 26.35
CA MET A 1 30.56 1.51 25.01
C MET A 1 29.51 2.04 24.06
N SER A 2 29.91 2.95 23.17
CA SER A 2 29.01 3.62 22.24
C SER A 2 28.62 2.65 21.12
N SER A 3 27.34 2.27 21.08
CA SER A 3 26.78 1.44 20.02
C SER A 3 26.64 2.29 18.76
N ALA A 4 27.52 2.11 17.79
CA ALA A 4 27.37 2.71 16.47
C ALA A 4 26.05 2.20 15.85
N LEU A 5 25.13 3.13 15.59
CA LEU A 5 23.95 2.87 14.76
C LEU A 5 24.44 2.53 13.36
N THR A 6 24.47 1.24 13.02
CA THR A 6 24.72 0.76 11.66
C THR A 6 23.61 1.32 10.77
N THR A 7 23.97 2.26 9.90
CA THR A 7 23.04 2.82 8.91
C THR A 7 22.76 1.77 7.84
N HIS A 8 21.55 1.21 7.86
CA HIS A 8 21.09 0.28 6.82
C HIS A 8 20.97 1.02 5.47
N PRO A 9 21.44 0.43 4.35
CA PRO A 9 21.52 1.11 3.05
C PRO A 9 20.19 1.30 2.32
N SER A 10 19.07 0.76 2.84
CA SER A 10 17.73 0.90 2.25
C SER A 10 16.80 1.72 3.15
N PRO A 11 15.85 2.48 2.59
CA PRO A 11 14.95 3.31 3.39
C PRO A 11 14.16 2.44 4.38
N PRO A 12 13.95 2.91 5.62
CA PRO A 12 13.34 2.10 6.67
C PRO A 12 11.85 1.79 6.43
N ARG A 13 11.20 2.53 5.52
CA ARG A 13 9.79 2.41 5.11
C ARG A 13 9.70 2.61 3.60
N ARG A 14 9.13 1.67 2.86
CA ARG A 14 9.11 1.70 1.39
C ARG A 14 7.78 1.20 0.81
N ALA A 15 7.29 1.90 -0.19
CA ALA A 15 6.26 1.42 -1.11
C ALA A 15 6.87 1.24 -2.50
N VAL A 16 6.78 0.03 -3.04
CA VAL A 16 7.19 -0.29 -4.42
C VAL A 16 5.95 -0.37 -5.28
N ILE A 17 5.89 0.41 -6.34
CA ILE A 17 4.80 0.40 -7.30
C ILE A 17 5.33 -0.21 -8.59
N ASP A 18 4.75 -1.33 -8.99
CA ASP A 18 5.08 -2.05 -10.22
C ASP A 18 4.29 -1.46 -11.40
N LEU A 19 4.99 -0.72 -12.26
CA LEU A 19 4.37 0.00 -13.38
C LEU A 19 3.93 -0.95 -14.50
N ASP A 20 4.56 -2.12 -14.63
CA ASP A 20 4.15 -3.12 -15.61
C ASP A 20 2.84 -3.81 -15.18
N VAL A 21 2.65 -4.04 -13.88
CA VAL A 21 1.35 -4.47 -13.33
C VAL A 21 0.27 -3.40 -13.59
N VAL A 22 0.57 -2.12 -13.36
CA VAL A 22 -0.38 -1.02 -13.64
C VAL A 22 -0.78 -0.99 -15.11
N ARG A 23 0.18 -1.05 -16.05
CA ARG A 23 -0.09 -1.08 -17.49
C ARG A 23 -0.92 -2.29 -17.89
N ARG A 24 -0.59 -3.47 -17.37
CA ARG A 24 -1.34 -4.70 -17.65
C ARG A 24 -2.77 -4.61 -17.16
N ASN A 25 -2.98 -4.12 -15.93
CA ASN A 25 -4.31 -3.91 -15.37
C ASN A 25 -5.10 -2.88 -16.20
N ALA A 26 -4.45 -1.76 -16.59
CA ALA A 26 -5.07 -0.73 -17.44
C ALA A 26 -5.59 -1.31 -18.75
N ARG A 27 -4.78 -2.10 -19.47
CA ARG A 27 -5.18 -2.71 -20.75
C ARG A 27 -6.39 -3.64 -20.62
N ILE A 28 -6.47 -4.40 -19.53
CA ILE A 28 -7.63 -5.25 -19.25
C ILE A 28 -8.87 -4.37 -19.05
N LEU A 29 -8.76 -3.33 -18.23
CA LEU A 29 -9.89 -2.46 -17.88
C LEU A 29 -10.36 -1.58 -19.04
N ILE A 30 -9.43 -1.06 -19.85
CA ILE A 30 -9.72 -0.33 -21.10
C ILE A 30 -10.54 -1.23 -22.02
N ALA A 31 -10.10 -2.47 -22.25
CA ALA A 31 -10.82 -3.42 -23.11
C ALA A 31 -12.23 -3.76 -22.59
N LEU A 32 -12.45 -3.73 -21.27
CA LEU A 32 -13.78 -3.92 -20.66
C LEU A 32 -14.66 -2.67 -20.76
N GLY A 33 -14.07 -1.49 -20.93
CA GLY A 33 -14.75 -0.21 -21.03
C GLY A 33 -15.17 0.18 -22.46
N GLU A 34 -14.71 -0.54 -23.48
CA GLU A 34 -15.08 -0.26 -24.88
C GLU A 34 -16.59 -0.41 -25.14
N PRO A 35 -17.21 0.44 -25.99
CA PRO A 35 -16.62 1.54 -26.75
C PRO A 35 -16.73 2.91 -26.03
N HIS A 36 -16.85 2.92 -24.70
CA HIS A 36 -17.05 4.16 -23.95
C HIS A 36 -15.76 4.97 -23.86
N ARG A 37 -15.91 6.28 -23.69
CA ARG A 37 -14.79 7.16 -23.35
C ARG A 37 -14.16 6.68 -22.04
N VAL A 38 -12.86 6.45 -22.01
CA VAL A 38 -12.12 5.93 -20.86
C VAL A 38 -11.51 7.08 -20.07
N VAL A 39 -11.85 7.19 -18.79
CA VAL A 39 -11.23 8.15 -17.87
C VAL A 39 -10.62 7.38 -16.70
N VAL A 40 -9.36 7.68 -16.39
CA VAL A 40 -8.67 7.06 -15.25
C VAL A 40 -8.65 8.03 -14.07
N ASP A 41 -9.21 7.61 -12.94
CA ASP A 41 -9.23 8.36 -11.68
C ASP A 41 -7.87 8.27 -10.97
N LEU A 42 -7.14 9.38 -10.95
CA LEU A 42 -5.87 9.53 -10.25
C LEU A 42 -6.00 10.43 -9.01
N ARG A 43 -7.21 10.64 -8.50
CA ARG A 43 -7.43 11.40 -7.26
C ARG A 43 -6.75 10.71 -6.07
N GLY A 44 -6.48 11.52 -5.03
CA GLY A 44 -5.75 11.04 -3.85
C GLY A 44 -4.34 10.55 -4.17
N ASP A 45 -3.65 11.25 -5.08
CA ASP A 45 -2.33 10.86 -5.59
C ASP A 45 -2.32 9.43 -6.17
N ALA A 46 -3.29 9.14 -7.06
CA ALA A 46 -3.56 7.81 -7.57
C ALA A 46 -3.77 6.77 -6.46
N TYR A 47 -4.63 7.08 -5.49
CA TYR A 47 -4.86 6.26 -4.30
C TYR A 47 -3.56 5.87 -3.56
N GLY A 48 -2.63 6.82 -3.48
CA GLY A 48 -1.32 6.68 -2.85
C GLY A 48 -0.22 6.04 -3.73
N HIS A 49 -0.50 5.78 -5.01
CA HIS A 49 0.46 5.18 -5.96
C HIS A 49 1.32 6.22 -6.70
N GLY A 50 1.05 7.52 -6.59
CA GLY A 50 1.82 8.59 -7.24
C GLY A 50 1.25 8.99 -8.60
N ALA A 51 0.36 9.99 -8.63
CA ALA A 51 -0.42 10.37 -9.81
C ALA A 51 0.45 10.71 -11.03
N THR A 52 1.50 11.51 -10.86
CA THR A 52 2.39 11.89 -11.97
C THR A 52 3.13 10.69 -12.56
N ALA A 53 3.63 9.79 -11.72
CA ALA A 53 4.35 8.61 -12.18
C ALA A 53 3.41 7.62 -12.89
N ILE A 54 2.19 7.43 -12.37
CA ILE A 54 1.17 6.59 -13.00
C ILE A 54 0.71 7.18 -14.34
N ALA A 55 0.43 8.48 -14.39
CA ALA A 55 0.05 9.16 -15.63
C ALA A 55 1.13 9.00 -16.72
N ALA A 56 2.40 9.20 -16.36
CA ALA A 56 3.52 9.00 -17.27
C ALA A 56 3.68 7.53 -17.71
N ALA A 57 3.40 6.57 -16.84
CA ALA A 57 3.49 5.15 -17.17
C ALA A 57 2.39 4.69 -18.14
N LEU A 58 1.24 5.37 -18.13
CA LEU A 58 0.06 5.09 -18.96
C LEU A 58 -0.04 6.00 -20.19
N ASP A 59 0.88 6.93 -20.39
CA ASP A 59 0.86 7.80 -21.56
C ASP A 59 0.97 6.98 -22.85
N GLY A 60 0.08 7.26 -23.81
CA GLY A 60 -0.05 6.48 -25.04
C GLY A 60 -0.95 5.24 -24.97
N GLU A 61 -1.47 4.86 -23.81
CA GLU A 61 -2.59 3.91 -23.72
C GLU A 61 -3.90 4.58 -24.19
N ALA A 62 -4.91 3.80 -24.55
CA ALA A 62 -6.21 4.31 -25.01
C ALA A 62 -7.06 4.86 -23.84
N ILE A 63 -6.62 5.99 -23.28
CA ILE A 63 -7.26 6.74 -22.19
C ILE A 63 -7.52 8.16 -22.68
N ASP A 64 -8.76 8.63 -22.51
CA ASP A 64 -9.16 9.97 -22.97
C ASP A 64 -8.76 11.08 -22.00
N ALA A 65 -8.69 10.78 -20.70
CA ALA A 65 -8.26 11.74 -19.69
C ALA A 65 -7.87 11.08 -18.35
N PHE A 66 -7.03 11.76 -17.58
CA PHE A 66 -6.80 11.50 -16.17
C PHE A 66 -7.64 12.45 -15.30
N LEU A 67 -8.45 11.91 -14.39
CA LEU A 67 -9.22 12.70 -13.43
C LEU A 67 -8.38 12.97 -12.17
N VAL A 68 -8.23 14.25 -11.79
CA VAL A 68 -7.50 14.68 -10.60
C VAL A 68 -8.32 15.66 -9.74
N SER A 69 -7.95 15.80 -8.45
CA SER A 69 -8.71 16.62 -7.50
C SER A 69 -8.41 18.12 -7.60
N HIS A 70 -7.18 18.49 -7.97
CA HIS A 70 -6.68 19.87 -7.86
C HIS A 70 -5.81 20.24 -9.04
N GLU A 71 -5.78 21.54 -9.36
CA GLU A 71 -5.01 22.09 -10.48
C GLU A 71 -3.51 21.82 -10.39
N ALA A 72 -2.94 21.84 -9.17
CA ALA A 72 -1.53 21.51 -8.97
C ALA A 72 -1.17 20.09 -9.43
N ALA A 73 -2.08 19.12 -9.27
CA ALA A 73 -1.86 17.76 -9.76
C ALA A 73 -1.95 17.69 -11.29
N ALA A 74 -2.89 18.42 -11.90
CA ALA A 74 -2.99 18.52 -13.35
C ALA A 74 -1.73 19.16 -13.96
N ALA A 75 -1.26 20.26 -13.37
CA ALA A 75 -0.02 20.93 -13.78
C ALA A 75 1.20 20.00 -13.64
N ALA A 76 1.32 19.25 -12.54
CA ALA A 76 2.41 18.30 -12.36
C ALA A 76 2.43 17.17 -13.42
N ILE A 77 1.26 16.69 -13.85
CA ILE A 77 1.15 15.70 -14.94
C ILE A 77 1.55 16.33 -16.29
N HIS A 78 1.05 17.53 -16.57
CA HIS A 78 1.40 18.28 -17.78
C HIS A 78 2.91 18.57 -17.87
N ASP A 79 3.51 19.06 -16.78
CA ASP A 79 4.93 19.40 -16.71
C ASP A 79 5.84 18.17 -16.82
N ALA A 80 5.32 16.97 -16.51
CA ALA A 80 6.00 15.70 -16.76
C ALA A 80 5.98 15.28 -18.25
N GLY A 81 5.34 16.06 -19.13
CA GLY A 81 5.29 15.80 -20.57
C GLY A 81 4.28 14.74 -20.99
N VAL A 82 3.30 14.44 -20.14
CA VAL A 82 2.23 13.47 -20.43
C VAL A 82 1.27 14.06 -21.47
N SER A 83 1.02 13.30 -22.54
CA SER A 83 0.21 13.74 -23.69
C SER A 83 -1.29 13.69 -23.39
N ILE A 84 -1.73 12.72 -22.57
CA ILE A 84 -3.13 12.54 -22.17
C ILE A 84 -3.53 13.65 -21.19
N PRO A 85 -4.67 14.34 -21.39
CA PRO A 85 -5.05 15.47 -20.57
C PRO A 85 -5.40 15.07 -19.14
N ALA A 86 -4.90 15.82 -18.17
CA ALA A 86 -5.36 15.77 -16.78
C ALA A 86 -6.47 16.81 -16.55
N ILE A 87 -7.65 16.35 -16.11
CA ILE A 87 -8.87 17.15 -15.96
C ILE A 87 -9.42 17.03 -14.54
N ARG A 88 -10.24 18.00 -14.12
CA ARG A 88 -10.99 17.98 -12.86
C ARG A 88 -12.43 17.51 -13.07
N SER A 89 -13.13 17.14 -12.00
CA SER A 89 -14.52 16.64 -12.11
C SER A 89 -15.47 17.61 -12.82
N ALA A 90 -15.28 18.93 -12.67
CA ALA A 90 -16.09 19.93 -13.36
C ALA A 90 -15.87 19.96 -14.89
N GLU A 91 -14.73 19.44 -15.36
CA GLU A 91 -14.29 19.45 -16.76
C GLU A 91 -14.56 18.10 -17.46
N GLN A 92 -15.02 17.09 -16.72
CA GLN A 92 -15.31 15.76 -17.27
C GLN A 92 -16.44 15.80 -18.32
N GLY A 93 -17.39 16.72 -18.18
CA GLY A 93 -18.57 16.85 -19.04
C GLY A 93 -19.64 15.79 -18.78
N ALA A 94 -20.77 15.88 -19.49
CA ALA A 94 -21.83 14.88 -19.47
C ALA A 94 -21.60 13.85 -20.59
N GLY A 95 -21.68 12.55 -20.28
CA GLY A 95 -21.52 11.47 -21.26
C GLY A 95 -21.37 10.11 -20.59
N ASP A 96 -21.44 9.05 -21.40
CA ASP A 96 -21.20 7.67 -20.96
C ASP A 96 -19.68 7.44 -20.90
N VAL A 97 -19.15 7.29 -19.68
CA VAL A 97 -17.72 7.21 -19.39
C VAL A 97 -17.42 5.92 -18.64
N ALA A 98 -16.47 5.14 -19.14
CA ALA A 98 -15.84 4.08 -18.39
C ALA A 98 -14.82 4.71 -17.42
N LEU A 99 -15.26 4.97 -16.18
CA LEU A 99 -14.39 5.47 -15.12
C LEU A 99 -13.62 4.30 -14.50
N ILE A 100 -12.31 4.30 -14.67
CA ILE A 100 -11.38 3.33 -14.08
C ILE A 100 -10.75 3.96 -12.84
N GLY A 101 -10.85 3.29 -11.68
CA GLY A 101 -10.36 3.83 -10.41
C GLY A 101 -9.46 2.85 -9.64
N PRO A 102 -9.77 2.53 -8.37
CA PRO A 102 -8.93 1.69 -7.53
C PRO A 102 -8.56 0.32 -8.13
N GLU A 103 -9.44 -0.25 -8.94
CA GLU A 103 -9.22 -1.54 -9.61
C GLU A 103 -8.01 -1.52 -10.55
N LEU A 104 -7.62 -0.36 -11.09
CA LEU A 104 -6.37 -0.18 -11.84
C LEU A 104 -5.15 -0.67 -11.04
N PHE A 105 -5.17 -0.50 -9.73
CA PHE A 105 -4.09 -0.85 -8.82
C PHE A 105 -4.28 -2.23 -8.18
N GLY A 106 -5.29 -2.99 -8.62
CA GLY A 106 -5.66 -4.28 -8.03
C GLY A 106 -6.37 -4.14 -6.68
N LEU A 107 -7.09 -3.03 -6.46
CA LEU A 107 -7.83 -2.72 -5.23
C LEU A 107 -9.33 -2.89 -5.45
N ASP A 108 -10.08 -3.15 -4.37
CA ASP A 108 -11.52 -3.33 -4.42
C ASP A 108 -12.29 -2.03 -4.65
N THR A 109 -13.45 -2.17 -5.29
CA THR A 109 -14.49 -1.16 -5.37
C THR A 109 -15.85 -1.79 -5.12
N ILE A 110 -16.90 -0.96 -5.01
CA ILE A 110 -18.28 -1.45 -4.91
C ILE A 110 -18.65 -2.35 -6.11
N SER A 111 -18.24 -1.97 -7.31
CA SER A 111 -18.52 -2.69 -8.55
C SER A 111 -17.55 -3.85 -8.80
N VAL A 112 -16.35 -3.79 -8.25
CA VAL A 112 -15.31 -4.81 -8.36
C VAL A 112 -14.83 -5.21 -6.95
N PRO A 113 -15.61 -6.00 -6.18
CA PRO A 113 -15.21 -6.37 -4.82
C PRO A 113 -13.99 -7.29 -4.75
N ASP A 114 -13.71 -8.04 -5.83
CA ASP A 114 -12.52 -8.88 -5.96
C ASP A 114 -11.88 -8.69 -7.35
N PRO A 115 -10.86 -7.82 -7.47
CA PRO A 115 -10.16 -7.53 -8.73
C PRO A 115 -9.52 -8.75 -9.40
N ARG A 116 -9.21 -9.80 -8.63
CA ARG A 116 -8.57 -11.02 -9.15
C ARG A 116 -9.48 -11.78 -10.09
N ARG A 117 -10.80 -11.63 -9.96
CA ARG A 117 -11.79 -12.22 -10.87
C ARG A 117 -11.70 -11.63 -12.28
N LEU A 118 -11.14 -10.43 -12.40
CA LEU A 118 -10.85 -9.78 -13.68
C LEU A 118 -9.40 -10.00 -14.13
N GLY A 119 -8.62 -10.82 -13.41
CA GLY A 119 -7.20 -11.04 -13.69
C GLY A 119 -6.28 -9.89 -13.28
N LEU A 120 -6.76 -8.96 -12.44
CA LEU A 120 -5.99 -7.82 -11.94
C LEU A 120 -5.10 -8.25 -10.77
N SER A 121 -3.94 -7.63 -10.63
CA SER A 121 -3.02 -7.88 -9.51
C SER A 121 -2.69 -6.59 -8.77
N PRO A 122 -2.39 -6.65 -7.46
CA PRO A 122 -2.01 -5.48 -6.69
C PRO A 122 -0.67 -4.92 -7.19
N ALA A 123 -0.64 -3.61 -7.47
CA ALA A 123 0.56 -2.94 -7.99
C ALA A 123 1.53 -2.51 -6.89
N MET A 124 1.06 -2.30 -5.65
CA MET A 124 1.87 -1.80 -4.55
C MET A 124 2.33 -2.92 -3.60
N THR A 125 3.62 -2.93 -3.27
CA THR A 125 4.17 -3.68 -2.12
C THR A 125 4.64 -2.70 -1.04
N LEU A 126 4.04 -2.76 0.15
CA LEU A 126 4.42 -1.95 1.31
C LEU A 126 5.26 -2.77 2.28
N SER A 127 6.45 -2.26 2.59
CA SER A 127 7.40 -2.92 3.49
C SER A 127 8.11 -1.94 4.41
N ALA A 128 8.63 -2.46 5.52
CA ALA A 128 9.42 -1.70 6.48
C ALA A 128 10.49 -2.58 7.12
N ARG A 129 11.44 -1.96 7.81
CA ARG A 129 12.58 -2.64 8.42
C ARG A 129 12.38 -2.87 9.91
N VAL A 130 12.89 -4.00 10.41
CA VAL A 130 13.02 -4.25 11.85
C VAL A 130 14.07 -3.31 12.44
N LEU A 131 13.71 -2.56 13.49
CA LEU A 131 14.60 -1.65 14.20
C LEU A 131 15.30 -2.33 15.38
N SER A 132 14.57 -3.19 16.09
CA SER A 132 15.07 -3.89 17.26
C SER A 132 14.23 -5.12 17.56
N THR A 133 14.76 -6.02 18.36
CA THR A 133 14.13 -7.29 18.73
C THR A 133 14.23 -7.51 20.23
N LYS A 134 13.19 -8.06 20.86
CA LYS A 134 13.17 -8.37 22.29
C LYS A 134 12.54 -9.75 22.52
N LYS A 135 13.23 -10.64 23.22
CA LYS A 135 12.64 -11.87 23.76
C LYS A 135 11.85 -11.55 25.03
N VAL A 136 10.65 -12.10 25.14
CA VAL A 136 9.73 -11.87 26.26
C VAL A 136 9.10 -13.20 26.70
N GLY A 137 8.71 -13.28 27.98
CA GLY A 137 7.98 -14.43 28.52
C GLY A 137 6.50 -14.40 28.17
N ALA A 138 5.76 -15.41 28.65
CA ALA A 138 4.29 -15.41 28.59
C ALA A 138 3.70 -14.33 29.49
N GLY A 139 2.54 -13.77 29.11
CA GLY A 139 1.78 -12.77 29.86
C GLY A 139 2.28 -11.33 29.72
N GLU A 140 3.37 -11.09 28.97
CA GLU A 140 3.94 -9.76 28.73
C GLU A 140 2.92 -8.90 27.98
N GLY A 141 2.61 -7.72 28.53
CA GLY A 141 1.77 -6.73 27.86
C GLY A 141 2.54 -6.01 26.76
N VAL A 142 1.99 -5.96 25.55
CA VAL A 142 2.66 -5.34 24.40
C VAL A 142 1.98 -4.03 24.00
N SER A 143 2.81 -2.99 23.82
CA SER A 143 2.40 -1.65 23.39
C SER A 143 1.35 -1.00 24.33
N TYR A 144 0.77 0.12 23.89
CA TYR A 144 -0.14 0.94 24.68
C TYR A 144 -1.42 0.20 25.09
N GLY A 145 -1.77 0.33 26.37
CA GLY A 145 -2.99 -0.26 26.94
C GLY A 145 -2.94 -1.78 27.09
N TYR A 146 -1.85 -2.44 26.68
CA TYR A 146 -1.66 -3.89 26.79
C TYR A 146 -2.84 -4.70 26.26
N VAL A 147 -3.42 -4.25 25.14
CA VAL A 147 -4.53 -4.93 24.44
C VAL A 147 -4.10 -6.27 23.84
N TYR A 148 -2.78 -6.47 23.73
CA TYR A 148 -2.17 -7.74 23.39
C TYR A 148 -1.31 -8.21 24.57
N ARG A 149 -1.42 -9.51 24.88
CA ARG A 149 -0.56 -10.20 25.83
C ARG A 149 -0.02 -11.47 25.20
N THR A 150 1.28 -11.72 25.38
CA THR A 150 1.93 -12.91 24.83
C THR A 150 1.34 -14.18 25.46
N ALA A 151 0.93 -15.14 24.64
CA ALA A 151 0.36 -16.40 25.13
C ALA A 151 1.45 -17.37 25.66
N ALA A 152 2.66 -17.24 25.11
CA ALA A 152 3.83 -18.06 25.40
C ALA A 152 5.10 -17.19 25.32
N PRO A 153 6.27 -17.69 25.76
CA PRO A 153 7.54 -17.04 25.44
C PRO A 153 7.67 -16.82 23.93
N THR A 154 8.11 -15.63 23.53
CA THR A 154 8.16 -15.23 22.11
C THR A 154 9.23 -14.16 21.87
N THR A 155 9.51 -13.87 20.60
CA THR A 155 10.31 -12.74 20.14
C THR A 155 9.40 -11.67 19.54
N LEU A 156 9.51 -10.44 20.04
CA LEU A 156 8.86 -9.26 19.48
C LEU A 156 9.86 -8.49 18.60
N ALA A 157 9.49 -8.22 17.35
CA ALA A 157 10.23 -7.36 16.45
C ALA A 157 9.55 -5.98 16.37
N MET A 158 10.31 -4.91 16.62
CA MET A 158 9.84 -3.54 16.45
C MET A 158 10.07 -3.11 15.01
N VAL A 159 9.01 -2.83 14.26
CA VAL A 159 9.07 -2.52 12.83
C VAL A 159 8.87 -1.03 12.61
N CYS A 160 9.66 -0.44 11.71
CA CYS A 160 9.70 0.99 11.41
C CYS A 160 8.51 1.47 10.56
N LEU A 161 7.29 1.28 11.06
CA LEU A 161 6.08 1.77 10.40
C LEU A 161 5.03 2.03 11.48
N GLY A 162 4.43 3.21 11.47
CA GLY A 162 3.48 3.62 12.50
C GLY A 162 2.26 4.33 11.95
N TYR A 163 1.41 4.84 12.83
CA TYR A 163 0.20 5.54 12.40
C TYR A 163 0.49 6.89 11.75
N SER A 164 1.65 7.50 12.02
CA SER A 164 2.06 8.72 11.31
C SER A 164 2.51 8.43 9.87
N ASP A 165 2.71 7.16 9.53
CA ASP A 165 2.97 6.69 8.16
C ASP A 165 1.69 6.25 7.44
N GLY A 166 0.53 6.25 8.12
CA GLY A 166 -0.77 5.85 7.56
C GLY A 166 -1.31 4.50 8.04
N ILE A 167 -0.61 3.80 8.93
CA ILE A 167 -1.08 2.51 9.45
C ILE A 167 -2.13 2.71 10.54
N ASP A 168 -3.25 1.97 10.47
CA ASP A 168 -4.30 2.09 11.48
C ASP A 168 -3.76 1.79 12.90
N ARG A 169 -4.02 2.71 13.83
CA ARG A 169 -3.65 2.57 15.25
C ARG A 169 -4.16 1.25 15.87
N HIS A 170 -5.29 0.76 15.39
CA HIS A 170 -5.99 -0.44 15.79
C HIS A 170 -5.72 -1.63 14.86
N ALA A 171 -4.68 -1.59 14.03
CA ALA A 171 -4.30 -2.73 13.18
C ALA A 171 -4.05 -4.03 13.98
N CYS A 172 -3.84 -3.96 15.30
CA CYS A 172 -3.80 -5.14 16.16
C CYS A 172 -5.10 -5.97 16.23
N LEU A 173 -6.22 -5.47 15.70
CA LEU A 173 -7.51 -6.19 15.68
C LEU A 173 -7.60 -7.29 14.60
N GLY A 174 -6.59 -7.41 13.74
CA GLY A 174 -6.60 -8.39 12.65
C GLY A 174 -5.47 -8.23 11.64
N GLY A 175 -4.74 -7.11 11.70
CA GLY A 175 -3.57 -6.83 10.88
C GLY A 175 -2.45 -7.83 11.13
N ARG A 176 -1.88 -8.32 10.02
CA ARG A 176 -0.74 -9.23 9.99
C ARG A 176 0.31 -8.67 9.06
N ALA A 177 1.55 -9.11 9.22
CA ALA A 177 2.60 -8.82 8.26
C ALA A 177 3.36 -10.10 7.92
N TRP A 178 3.85 -10.18 6.69
CA TRP A 178 4.69 -11.26 6.22
C TRP A 178 6.13 -11.03 6.63
N PHE A 179 6.76 -12.09 7.16
CA PHE A 179 8.15 -12.11 7.55
C PHE A 179 8.68 -13.55 7.42
N ALA A 180 9.86 -13.70 6.80
CA ALA A 180 10.59 -14.97 6.69
C ALA A 180 9.74 -16.19 6.23
N GLY A 181 8.82 -15.98 5.28
CA GLY A 181 8.01 -17.06 4.69
C GLY A 181 6.65 -17.32 5.36
N SER A 182 6.31 -16.61 6.44
CA SER A 182 5.02 -16.75 7.12
C SER A 182 4.40 -15.41 7.53
N THR A 183 3.10 -15.41 7.87
CA THR A 183 2.42 -14.21 8.38
C THR A 183 2.37 -14.22 9.90
N HIS A 184 2.72 -13.07 10.48
CA HIS A 184 2.82 -12.85 11.91
C HIS A 184 1.84 -11.74 12.35
N PRO A 185 1.24 -11.82 13.54
CA PRO A 185 0.28 -10.82 14.01
C PRO A 185 0.96 -9.52 14.46
N ILE A 186 0.32 -8.38 14.17
CA ILE A 186 0.67 -7.11 14.81
C ILE A 186 0.28 -7.19 16.30
N ALA A 187 1.28 -7.14 17.17
CA ALA A 187 1.14 -7.32 18.60
C ALA A 187 0.91 -5.99 19.33
N GLY A 188 -0.35 -5.72 19.68
CA GLY A 188 -0.74 -4.52 20.40
C GLY A 188 -0.81 -3.27 19.50
N ARG A 189 -1.21 -2.14 20.08
CA ARG A 189 -1.49 -0.92 19.31
C ARG A 189 -0.30 -0.46 18.46
N VAL A 190 -0.57 0.01 17.25
CA VAL A 190 0.43 0.66 16.41
C VAL A 190 0.78 2.02 17.02
N ALA A 191 2.06 2.28 17.27
CA ALA A 191 2.57 3.54 17.80
C ALA A 191 2.79 4.56 16.68
N MET A 192 3.30 5.76 17.03
CA MET A 192 3.45 6.86 16.07
C MET A 192 4.35 6.47 14.88
N ASP A 193 5.48 5.83 15.17
CA ASP A 193 6.52 5.54 14.20
C ASP A 193 6.78 4.05 13.97
N VAL A 194 6.21 3.20 14.83
CA VAL A 194 6.52 1.77 14.90
C VAL A 194 5.29 0.93 15.25
N PHE A 195 5.34 -0.35 14.91
CA PHE A 195 4.48 -1.38 15.49
C PHE A 195 5.33 -2.57 15.96
N MET A 196 4.75 -3.45 16.78
CA MET A 196 5.40 -4.67 17.22
C MET A 196 4.83 -5.86 16.45
N LEU A 197 5.70 -6.73 15.95
CA LEU A 197 5.35 -7.99 15.29
C LEU A 197 5.75 -9.13 16.23
N ASP A 198 4.81 -10.03 16.55
CA ASP A 198 5.13 -11.25 17.30
C ASP A 198 5.59 -12.34 16.32
N VAL A 199 6.88 -12.63 16.32
CA VAL A 199 7.48 -13.56 15.36
C VAL A 199 7.72 -14.96 15.92
N GLY A 200 7.33 -15.23 17.17
CA GLY A 200 7.57 -16.51 17.82
C GLY A 200 9.07 -16.82 17.93
N ASP A 201 9.43 -18.04 17.48
CA ASP A 201 10.80 -18.52 17.41
C ASP A 201 11.50 -18.20 16.08
N THR A 202 10.82 -17.50 15.17
CA THR A 202 11.38 -17.13 13.86
C THR A 202 12.60 -16.24 14.06
N PRO A 203 13.80 -16.62 13.56
CA PRO A 203 14.99 -15.80 13.67
C PRO A 203 14.77 -14.43 13.03
N VAL A 204 15.01 -13.37 13.79
CA VAL A 204 14.82 -11.99 13.34
C VAL A 204 15.98 -11.12 13.84
N SER A 205 16.42 -10.22 12.97
CA SER A 205 17.52 -9.28 13.22
C SER A 205 17.13 -7.86 12.82
N PRO A 206 17.69 -6.82 13.48
CA PRO A 206 17.58 -5.45 13.01
C PRO A 206 18.05 -5.31 11.56
N GLY A 207 17.22 -4.72 10.72
CA GLY A 207 17.43 -4.59 9.28
C GLY A 207 16.66 -5.56 8.42
N ASP A 208 16.08 -6.61 9.00
CA ASP A 208 15.27 -7.52 8.19
C ASP A 208 14.01 -6.81 7.67
N GLU A 209 13.54 -7.24 6.51
CA GLU A 209 12.37 -6.69 5.85
C GLU A 209 11.09 -7.39 6.30
N VAL A 210 10.09 -6.60 6.63
CA VAL A 210 8.73 -7.03 6.95
C VAL A 210 7.79 -6.43 5.90
N VAL A 211 6.99 -7.27 5.25
CA VAL A 211 6.04 -6.85 4.21
C VAL A 211 4.65 -6.80 4.82
N LEU A 212 3.99 -5.66 4.79
CA LEU A 212 2.61 -5.54 5.27
C LEU A 212 1.62 -6.17 4.29
N PHE A 213 1.75 -5.78 3.02
CA PHE A 213 0.94 -6.30 1.93
C PHE A 213 1.66 -6.11 0.58
N GLY A 214 1.25 -6.90 -0.41
CA GLY A 214 1.73 -6.85 -1.77
C GLY A 214 1.11 -7.93 -2.66
N ASP A 215 1.88 -8.42 -3.62
CA ASP A 215 1.45 -9.48 -4.54
C ASP A 215 1.36 -10.86 -3.84
N GLU A 216 0.16 -11.45 -3.86
CA GLU A 216 -0.13 -12.77 -3.30
C GLU A 216 0.68 -13.87 -4.00
N ALA A 217 1.06 -13.70 -5.27
CA ALA A 217 1.92 -14.65 -5.99
C ALA A 217 3.32 -14.77 -5.35
N LYS A 218 3.74 -13.78 -4.57
CA LYS A 218 5.00 -13.78 -3.80
C LYS A 218 4.80 -14.31 -2.36
N GLY A 219 3.58 -14.72 -2.01
CA GLY A 219 3.20 -15.18 -0.67
C GLY A 219 2.86 -14.05 0.31
N TYR A 220 2.80 -12.81 -0.17
CA TYR A 220 2.43 -11.65 0.66
C TYR A 220 0.91 -11.61 0.89
N PRO A 221 0.44 -11.04 2.02
CA PRO A 221 -0.95 -10.63 2.14
C PRO A 221 -1.31 -9.66 1.02
N SER A 222 -2.45 -9.83 0.35
CA SER A 222 -2.96 -8.78 -0.55
C SER A 222 -3.35 -7.53 0.24
N PRO A 223 -3.28 -6.33 -0.37
CA PRO A 223 -3.88 -5.12 0.20
C PRO A 223 -5.35 -5.34 0.59
N LEU A 224 -6.09 -6.10 -0.23
CA LEU A 224 -7.49 -6.46 0.01
C LEU A 224 -7.67 -7.29 1.27
N SER A 225 -6.95 -8.40 1.41
CA SER A 225 -7.05 -9.25 2.61
C SER A 225 -6.62 -8.49 3.87
N TRP A 226 -5.60 -7.65 3.77
CA TRP A 226 -5.10 -6.87 4.88
C TRP A 226 -6.11 -5.81 5.34
N ALA A 227 -6.68 -5.04 4.40
CA ALA A 227 -7.70 -4.04 4.69
C ALA A 227 -9.00 -4.66 5.22
N GLY A 228 -9.43 -5.78 4.63
CA GLY A 228 -10.64 -6.51 5.04
C GLY A 228 -10.59 -6.98 6.50
N ASN A 229 -9.41 -7.38 6.99
CA ASN A 229 -9.21 -7.74 8.41
C ASN A 229 -9.44 -6.56 9.38
N LEU A 230 -9.45 -5.33 8.86
CA LEU A 230 -9.70 -4.10 9.62
C LEU A 230 -11.08 -3.48 9.30
N GLY A 231 -11.89 -4.15 8.48
CA GLY A 231 -13.18 -3.62 8.03
C GLY A 231 -13.04 -2.40 7.11
N LYS A 232 -11.95 -2.33 6.34
CA LYS A 232 -11.65 -1.24 5.40
C LYS A 232 -11.54 -1.75 3.97
N THR A 233 -11.63 -0.82 3.03
CA THR A 233 -11.25 -1.04 1.63
C THR A 233 -9.74 -0.92 1.44
N ALA A 234 -9.20 -1.58 0.42
CA ALA A 234 -7.77 -1.48 0.12
C ALA A 234 -7.38 -0.06 -0.35
N ALA A 235 -8.29 0.64 -1.03
CA ALA A 235 -8.10 2.03 -1.45
C ALA A 235 -7.92 2.99 -0.26
N GLU A 236 -8.70 2.82 0.81
CA GLU A 236 -8.53 3.61 2.04
C GLU A 236 -7.16 3.38 2.67
N VAL A 237 -6.65 2.14 2.64
CA VAL A 237 -5.34 1.78 3.19
C VAL A 237 -4.22 2.41 2.38
N THR A 238 -4.20 2.25 1.05
CA THR A 238 -3.11 2.77 0.21
C THR A 238 -3.12 4.29 0.11
N ALA A 239 -4.29 4.92 0.04
CA ALA A 239 -4.42 6.38 -0.03
C ALA A 239 -4.04 7.08 1.28
N SER A 240 -4.04 6.35 2.42
CA SER A 240 -3.66 6.89 3.73
C SER A 240 -2.14 6.92 3.96
N LEU A 241 -1.34 6.35 3.07
CA LEU A 241 0.11 6.24 3.23
C LEU A 241 0.79 7.61 3.14
N GLY A 242 1.45 8.02 4.22
CA GLY A 242 2.05 9.35 4.36
C GLY A 242 3.35 9.56 3.58
N ASP A 243 3.85 10.80 3.62
CA ASP A 243 5.02 11.27 2.86
C ASP A 243 6.36 10.68 3.33
N ARG A 244 6.38 10.11 4.54
CA ARG A 244 7.57 9.45 5.11
C ARG A 244 7.89 8.12 4.45
N ILE A 245 6.94 7.55 3.70
CA ILE A 245 7.13 6.32 2.94
C ILE A 245 7.84 6.67 1.64
N VAL A 246 9.03 6.11 1.46
CA VAL A 246 9.78 6.27 0.21
C VAL A 246 9.11 5.44 -0.87
N ARG A 247 8.53 6.12 -1.86
CA ARG A 247 7.92 5.50 -3.04
C ARG A 247 8.98 5.29 -4.11
N SER A 248 8.96 4.12 -4.73
CA SER A 248 9.81 3.78 -5.86
C SER A 248 9.01 3.02 -6.90
N TYR A 249 9.34 3.24 -8.16
CA TYR A 249 8.63 2.68 -9.31
C TYR A 249 9.54 1.68 -10.00
N SER A 250 9.05 0.45 -10.20
CA SER A 250 9.77 -0.62 -10.91
C SER A 250 9.09 -0.99 -12.21
#